data_AF-A0AAU3IW98-F1
#
_entry.id   AF-A0AAU3IW98-F1
#
_cell.length_a   1.000
_cell.length_b   1.000
_cell.length_c   1.000
_cell.angle_alpha   90.00
_cell.angle_beta   90.00
_cell.angle_gamma   90.00
#
_symmetry.space_group_name_H-M   'P 1'
#
loop_
_entity.id
_entity.type
_entity.pdbx_description
1 polymer ?
#
loop_
_entity_poly.entity_id
_entity_poly.type
_entity_poly.pdbx_seq_one_letter_code
_entity_poly.pdbx_strand_id
1 'polypeptide(L)'
;MYEPNVVGDWQEYDEHAGLRVRVHRLEAAEPPRGRDDAAEGLTYFCVRVTVENRGSGHSTIHLEDGQIDVRIGPDGEAAFIDWRNSQFIEGFDVYPLRRATAVLFAAGPEAGLGQVDVQIQLRVDEEWADRRLWAGGIGMHEDAVGAHTGAARDSLAHQVSNFLRDQAEEGTA
;
A
#
# COMPACT_ATOMS: atom_id res chain seq x y z
N MET A 1 9.98 11.53 11.18
CA MET A 1 9.15 10.32 10.97
C MET A 1 8.54 10.49 9.60
N TYR A 2 8.83 9.61 8.64
CA TYR A 2 8.25 9.71 7.31
C TYR A 2 6.81 9.20 7.41
N GLU A 3 5.83 9.99 6.96
CA GLU A 3 4.45 9.50 6.89
C GLU A 3 4.39 8.32 5.92
N PRO A 4 3.62 7.25 6.23
CA PRO A 4 3.42 6.15 5.31
C PRO A 4 2.71 6.65 4.05
N ASN A 5 3.03 6.05 2.90
CA ASN A 5 2.34 6.38 1.66
C ASN A 5 0.91 5.82 1.70
N VAL A 6 0.01 6.38 0.90
CA VAL A 6 -1.33 5.81 0.80
C VAL A 6 -1.30 4.69 -0.23
N VAL A 7 -1.93 3.55 0.08
CA VAL A 7 -2.16 2.50 -0.91
C VAL A 7 -2.72 3.12 -2.20
N GLY A 8 -2.07 2.82 -3.33
CA GLY A 8 -2.36 3.46 -4.62
C GLY A 8 -1.22 4.36 -5.11
N ASP A 9 -0.39 4.88 -4.21
CA ASP A 9 0.70 5.77 -4.58
C ASP A 9 1.92 5.01 -5.15
N TRP A 10 2.60 5.67 -6.10
CA TRP A 10 3.91 5.23 -6.57
C TRP A 10 5.01 5.73 -5.64
N GLN A 11 6.05 4.93 -5.45
CA GLN A 11 7.29 5.29 -4.77
C GLN A 11 8.49 5.01 -5.67
N GLU A 12 9.35 5.99 -5.87
CA GLU A 12 10.59 5.87 -6.62
C GLU A 12 11.74 5.41 -5.71
N TYR A 13 12.73 4.74 -6.28
CA TYR A 13 14.00 4.40 -5.62
C TYR A 13 15.07 5.37 -6.09
N ASP A 14 15.61 6.19 -5.18
CA ASP A 14 16.58 7.23 -5.52
C ASP A 14 17.89 6.60 -6.00
N GLU A 15 18.24 5.45 -5.42
CA GLU A 15 19.37 4.61 -5.76
C GLU A 15 19.22 3.91 -7.13
N HIS A 16 18.00 3.78 -7.65
CA HIS A 16 17.68 3.12 -8.92
C HIS A 16 16.83 4.03 -9.82
N ALA A 17 17.49 4.95 -10.53
CA ALA A 17 16.86 6.00 -11.31
C ALA A 17 15.73 5.51 -12.24
N GLY A 18 14.51 5.98 -11.97
CA GLY A 18 13.32 5.66 -12.76
C GLY A 18 12.62 4.36 -12.37
N LEU A 19 13.18 3.57 -11.45
CA LEU A 19 12.50 2.41 -10.88
C LEU A 19 11.51 2.87 -9.82
N ARG A 20 10.28 2.36 -9.90
CA ARG A 20 9.24 2.69 -8.93
C ARG A 20 8.31 1.55 -8.64
N VAL A 21 7.77 1.54 -7.44
CA VAL A 21 6.90 0.49 -6.92
C VAL A 21 5.57 1.08 -6.45
N ARG A 22 4.49 0.31 -6.58
CA ARG A 22 3.16 0.66 -6.11
C ARG A 22 2.51 -0.55 -5.47
N VAL A 23 1.92 -0.36 -4.30
CA VAL A 23 0.87 -1.25 -3.76
C VAL A 23 -0.46 -0.75 -4.29
N HIS A 24 -1.19 -1.58 -5.04
CA HIS A 24 -2.53 -1.24 -5.52
C HIS A 24 -3.55 -1.35 -4.39
N ARG A 25 -4.78 -0.86 -4.64
CA ARG A 25 -5.92 -1.03 -3.74
C ARG A 25 -5.99 -2.45 -3.18
N LEU A 26 -6.25 -2.52 -1.88
CA LEU A 26 -6.49 -3.76 -1.14
C LEU A 26 -7.94 -4.20 -1.36
N GLU A 27 -8.11 -5.41 -1.88
CA GLU A 27 -9.41 -5.96 -2.28
C GLU A 27 -9.65 -7.29 -1.59
N ALA A 28 -10.84 -7.48 -1.01
CA ALA A 28 -11.27 -8.80 -0.56
C ALA A 28 -11.30 -9.75 -1.76
N ALA A 29 -10.61 -10.89 -1.64
CA ALA A 29 -10.42 -11.81 -2.76
C ALA A 29 -10.09 -13.21 -2.23
N GLU A 30 -10.74 -14.23 -2.78
CA GLU A 30 -10.42 -15.62 -2.43
C GLU A 30 -9.20 -16.13 -3.23
N PRO A 31 -8.33 -16.94 -2.61
CA PRO A 31 -7.18 -17.53 -3.29
C PRO A 31 -7.58 -18.52 -4.40
N PRO A 32 -6.85 -18.56 -5.53
CA PRO A 32 -7.24 -19.33 -6.72
C PRO A 32 -7.21 -20.85 -6.55
N ARG A 33 -6.42 -21.38 -5.61
CA ARG A 33 -6.27 -22.82 -5.34
C ARG A 33 -7.06 -23.27 -4.11
N GLY A 34 -8.01 -22.45 -3.64
CA GLY A 34 -8.74 -22.67 -2.40
C GLY A 34 -8.00 -22.13 -1.18
N ARG A 35 -8.73 -22.03 -0.07
CA ARG A 35 -8.27 -21.46 1.19
C ARG A 35 -7.33 -22.42 1.91
N ASP A 36 -6.32 -21.87 2.56
CA ASP A 36 -5.51 -22.60 3.53
C ASP A 36 -6.33 -22.87 4.81
N ASP A 37 -6.24 -24.09 5.35
CA ASP A 37 -6.89 -24.49 6.60
C ASP A 37 -6.42 -23.65 7.79
N ALA A 38 -5.17 -23.18 7.78
CA ALA A 38 -4.64 -22.29 8.82
C ALA A 38 -5.28 -20.89 8.81
N ALA A 39 -6.00 -20.53 7.74
CA ALA A 39 -6.75 -19.28 7.62
C ALA A 39 -8.26 -19.47 7.88
N GLU A 40 -8.65 -20.55 8.55
CA GLU A 40 -10.04 -20.75 8.99
C GLU A 40 -10.52 -19.54 9.83
N GLY A 41 -11.69 -19.01 9.49
CA GLY A 41 -12.27 -17.84 10.16
C GLY A 41 -11.64 -16.49 9.81
N LEU A 42 -10.57 -16.45 9.00
CA LEU A 42 -9.98 -15.19 8.53
C LEU A 42 -10.65 -14.70 7.25
N THR A 43 -10.57 -13.40 6.98
CA THR A 43 -11.01 -12.81 5.72
C THR A 43 -9.81 -12.62 4.81
N TYR A 44 -9.88 -13.21 3.61
CA TYR A 44 -8.83 -13.10 2.61
C TYR A 44 -8.92 -11.80 1.81
N PHE A 45 -7.75 -11.30 1.44
CA PHE A 45 -7.58 -10.16 0.57
C PHE A 45 -6.34 -10.29 -0.29
N CYS A 46 -6.35 -9.54 -1.40
CA CYS A 46 -5.26 -9.51 -2.36
C CYS A 46 -4.42 -8.24 -2.16
N VAL A 47 -3.10 -8.43 -2.10
CA VAL A 47 -2.11 -7.35 -2.19
C VAL A 47 -1.43 -7.46 -3.55
N ARG A 48 -1.60 -6.45 -4.40
CA ARG A 48 -0.96 -6.42 -5.71
C ARG A 48 0.14 -5.38 -5.68
N VAL A 49 1.36 -5.80 -6.02
CA VAL A 49 2.54 -4.94 -6.02
C VAL A 49 3.09 -4.87 -7.44
N THR A 50 3.14 -3.67 -8.01
CA THR A 50 3.72 -3.47 -9.34
C THR A 50 5.00 -2.68 -9.25
N VAL A 51 6.03 -3.16 -9.93
CA VAL A 51 7.27 -2.42 -10.20
C VAL A 51 7.24 -1.96 -11.65
N GLU A 52 7.57 -0.69 -11.88
CA GLU A 52 7.72 -0.09 -13.22
C GLU A 52 9.12 0.48 -13.37
N ASN A 53 9.70 0.29 -14.56
CA ASN A 53 10.96 0.92 -14.92
C ASN A 53 10.73 2.05 -15.94
N ARG A 54 10.99 3.30 -15.52
CA ARG A 54 11.01 4.51 -16.36
C ARG A 54 12.42 4.99 -16.70
N GLY A 55 13.45 4.27 -16.25
CA GLY A 55 14.84 4.52 -16.56
C GLY A 55 15.20 4.14 -17.99
N SER A 56 16.48 4.31 -18.34
CA SER A 56 17.02 4.06 -19.68
C SER A 56 17.56 2.64 -19.88
N GLY A 57 17.86 1.91 -18.79
CA GLY A 57 18.37 0.53 -18.80
C GLY A 57 17.34 -0.46 -18.25
N HIS A 58 17.63 -1.76 -18.35
CA HIS A 58 16.85 -2.76 -17.60
C HIS A 58 17.33 -2.80 -16.14
N SER A 59 16.48 -3.34 -15.27
CA SER A 59 16.82 -3.69 -13.89
C SER A 59 16.30 -5.10 -13.62
N THR A 60 17.15 -5.97 -13.11
CA THR A 60 16.75 -7.30 -12.66
C THR A 60 16.18 -7.16 -11.25
N ILE A 61 14.93 -7.54 -11.04
CA ILE A 61 14.28 -7.36 -9.74
C ILE A 61 13.85 -8.68 -9.11
N HIS A 62 13.89 -8.71 -7.78
CA HIS A 62 13.28 -9.76 -6.96
C HIS A 62 12.29 -9.14 -5.99
N LEU A 63 11.14 -9.80 -5.87
CA LEU A 63 10.10 -9.51 -4.89
C LEU A 63 9.52 -10.85 -4.42
N GLU A 64 10.13 -11.41 -3.38
CA GLU A 64 9.94 -12.79 -2.88
C GLU A 64 9.52 -12.83 -1.40
N ASP A 65 9.45 -14.02 -0.82
CA ASP A 65 9.23 -14.22 0.63
C ASP A 65 10.29 -13.47 1.47
N GLY A 66 9.87 -12.96 2.63
CA GLY A 66 10.69 -12.15 3.54
C GLY A 66 10.92 -10.70 3.09
N GLN A 67 10.57 -10.36 1.85
CA GLN A 67 10.69 -8.99 1.30
C GLN A 67 9.40 -8.19 1.43
N ILE A 68 8.32 -8.85 1.83
CA ILE A 68 7.00 -8.25 2.01
C ILE A 68 6.51 -8.60 3.42
N ASP A 69 6.11 -7.57 4.16
CA ASP A 69 5.52 -7.69 5.49
C ASP A 69 4.17 -6.97 5.47
N VAL A 70 3.12 -7.64 5.95
CA VAL A 70 1.75 -7.11 5.98
C VAL A 70 1.27 -7.10 7.41
N ARG A 71 0.95 -5.91 7.92
CA ARG A 71 0.42 -5.69 9.27
C ARG A 71 -1.01 -5.21 9.20
N ILE A 72 -1.82 -5.62 10.16
CA ILE A 72 -3.25 -5.32 10.23
C ILE A 72 -3.65 -4.79 11.61
N GLY A 73 -4.70 -3.98 11.61
CA GLY A 73 -5.24 -3.38 12.82
C GLY A 73 -4.33 -2.30 13.43
N PRO A 74 -4.80 -1.67 14.52
CA PRO A 74 -4.10 -0.55 15.16
C PRO A 74 -2.81 -0.96 15.87
N ASP A 75 -2.70 -2.22 16.29
CA ASP A 75 -1.55 -2.76 17.02
C ASP A 75 -0.47 -3.34 16.08
N GLY A 76 -0.73 -3.38 14.77
CA GLY A 76 0.24 -3.87 13.77
C GLY A 76 0.47 -5.37 13.84
N GLU A 77 -0.60 -6.15 13.99
CA GLU A 77 -0.54 -7.61 14.03
C GLU A 77 -0.16 -8.18 12.67
N ALA A 78 0.59 -9.27 12.63
CA ALA A 78 0.96 -9.90 11.36
C ALA A 78 -0.27 -10.51 10.67
N ALA A 79 -0.46 -10.21 9.38
CA ALA A 79 -1.42 -10.94 8.58
C ALA A 79 -0.90 -12.37 8.30
N PHE A 80 -1.83 -13.31 8.15
CA PHE A 80 -1.51 -14.60 7.56
C PHE A 80 -1.20 -14.40 6.06
N ILE A 81 -0.07 -14.91 5.56
CA ILE A 81 0.26 -14.86 4.13
C ILE A 81 0.20 -16.27 3.55
N ASP A 82 -0.63 -16.44 2.52
CA ASP A 82 -0.73 -17.69 1.77
C ASP A 82 0.30 -17.70 0.63
N TRP A 83 1.50 -18.16 0.96
CA TRP A 83 2.61 -18.28 0.02
C TRP A 83 2.31 -19.20 -1.17
N ARG A 84 1.46 -20.22 -0.97
CA ARG A 84 1.10 -21.20 -2.00
C ARG A 84 0.21 -20.59 -3.08
N ASN A 85 -0.65 -19.65 -2.72
CA ASN A 85 -1.54 -18.97 -3.66
C ASN A 85 -0.96 -17.66 -4.23
N SER A 86 0.16 -17.21 -3.68
CA SER A 86 0.84 -15.98 -4.10
C SER A 86 1.75 -16.18 -5.33
N GLN A 87 2.03 -15.10 -6.04
CA GLN A 87 2.90 -15.03 -7.21
C GLN A 87 3.96 -13.95 -6.96
N PHE A 88 5.22 -14.38 -6.97
CA PHE A 88 6.39 -13.55 -6.70
C PHE A 88 7.09 -13.14 -7.98
N ILE A 89 8.03 -12.19 -7.86
CA ILE A 89 8.93 -11.85 -8.96
C ILE A 89 10.30 -12.42 -8.60
N GLU A 90 10.76 -13.41 -9.36
CA GLU A 90 12.00 -14.15 -9.10
C GLU A 90 13.02 -13.82 -10.20
N GLY A 91 13.86 -12.80 -9.99
CA GLY A 91 14.94 -12.44 -10.92
C GLY A 91 14.47 -12.03 -12.32
N PHE A 92 13.50 -11.12 -12.40
CA PHE A 92 12.92 -10.69 -13.68
C PHE A 92 13.51 -9.37 -14.17
N ASP A 93 13.91 -9.33 -15.44
CA ASP A 93 14.39 -8.10 -16.09
C ASP A 93 13.23 -7.19 -16.50
N VAL A 94 13.08 -6.08 -15.78
CA VAL A 94 12.14 -5.02 -16.17
C VAL A 94 12.84 -4.06 -17.10
N TYR A 95 12.58 -4.19 -18.41
CA TYR A 95 13.07 -3.27 -19.44
C TYR A 95 12.40 -1.88 -19.34
N PRO A 96 12.99 -0.84 -19.94
CA PRO A 96 12.38 0.50 -19.99
C PRO A 96 10.93 0.49 -20.46
N LEU A 97 10.09 1.25 -19.75
CA LEU A 97 8.64 1.38 -19.96
C LEU A 97 7.85 0.07 -19.77
N ARG A 98 8.43 -0.92 -19.10
CA ARG A 98 7.77 -2.18 -18.72
C ARG A 98 7.45 -2.23 -17.23
N ARG A 99 6.60 -3.19 -16.89
CA ARG A 99 6.11 -3.46 -15.55
C ARG A 99 6.20 -4.95 -15.24
N ALA A 100 6.46 -5.27 -13.99
CA ALA A 100 6.29 -6.60 -13.42
C ALA A 100 5.37 -6.49 -12.19
N THR A 101 4.59 -7.53 -11.90
CA THR A 101 3.60 -7.49 -10.82
C THR A 101 3.64 -8.77 -10.01
N ALA A 102 3.82 -8.62 -8.69
CA ALA A 102 3.58 -9.66 -7.71
C ALA A 102 2.14 -9.57 -7.19
N VAL A 103 1.58 -10.73 -6.84
CA VAL A 103 0.21 -10.86 -6.32
C VAL A 103 0.27 -11.72 -5.08
N LEU A 104 -0.07 -11.18 -3.92
CA LEU A 104 -0.11 -11.90 -2.67
C LEU A 104 -1.55 -12.09 -2.20
N PHE A 105 -1.81 -13.26 -1.64
CA PHE A 105 -3.02 -13.53 -0.89
C PHE A 105 -2.67 -13.53 0.59
N ALA A 106 -3.31 -12.63 1.33
CA ALA A 106 -3.17 -12.49 2.77
C ALA A 106 -4.54 -12.61 3.44
N ALA A 107 -4.56 -12.92 4.72
CA ALA A 107 -5.77 -13.05 5.50
C ALA A 107 -5.60 -12.51 6.91
N GLY A 108 -6.68 -11.98 7.48
CA GLY A 108 -6.72 -11.48 8.84
C GLY A 108 -8.13 -11.43 9.41
N PRO A 109 -8.30 -11.19 10.72
CA PRO A 109 -9.61 -10.97 11.32
C PRO A 109 -10.27 -9.76 10.67
N GLU A 110 -11.54 -9.88 10.26
CA GLU A 110 -12.27 -8.83 9.53
C GLU A 110 -12.21 -7.46 10.21
N ALA A 111 -12.32 -7.44 11.55
CA ALA A 111 -12.23 -6.22 12.36
C ALA A 111 -10.89 -5.47 12.24
N GLY A 112 -9.80 -6.15 11.87
CA GLY A 112 -8.48 -5.56 11.68
C GLY A 112 -8.23 -5.03 10.27
N LEU A 113 -9.06 -5.37 9.28
CA LEU A 113 -8.78 -5.07 7.87
C LEU A 113 -9.13 -3.64 7.45
N GLY A 114 -9.70 -2.83 8.36
CA GLY A 114 -9.86 -1.40 8.17
C GLY A 114 -8.55 -0.61 8.20
N GLN A 115 -7.48 -1.20 8.72
CA GLN A 115 -6.13 -0.65 8.73
C GLN A 115 -5.14 -1.74 8.33
N VAL A 116 -4.42 -1.53 7.24
CA VAL A 116 -3.44 -2.46 6.70
C VAL A 116 -2.21 -1.68 6.28
N ASP A 117 -1.07 -2.09 6.83
CA ASP A 117 0.25 -1.56 6.49
C ASP A 117 1.01 -2.61 5.68
N VAL A 118 1.51 -2.23 4.51
CA VAL A 118 2.29 -3.09 3.61
C VAL A 118 3.69 -2.51 3.49
N GLN A 119 4.68 -3.22 4.00
CA GLN A 119 6.09 -2.90 3.84
C GLN A 119 6.70 -3.77 2.75
N ILE A 120 7.46 -3.16 1.84
CA ILE A 120 8.19 -3.82 0.75
C ILE A 120 9.66 -3.46 0.83
N GLN A 121 10.52 -4.46 0.65
CA GLN A 121 11.95 -4.32 0.48
C GLN A 121 12.39 -5.00 -0.83
N LEU A 122 12.41 -4.22 -1.92
CA LEU A 122 12.79 -4.73 -3.23
C LEU A 122 14.28 -5.08 -3.28
N ARG A 123 14.65 -6.14 -4.00
CA ARG A 123 16.04 -6.39 -4.38
C ARG A 123 16.22 -6.12 -5.87
N VAL A 124 17.23 -5.34 -6.22
CA VAL A 124 17.49 -4.88 -7.59
C VAL A 124 18.94 -5.15 -7.92
N ASP A 125 19.21 -5.84 -9.02
CA ASP A 125 20.55 -6.19 -9.50
C ASP A 125 21.44 -6.79 -8.37
N GLU A 126 20.86 -7.71 -7.60
CA GLU A 126 21.45 -8.36 -6.41
C GLU A 126 21.65 -7.48 -5.16
N GLU A 127 21.31 -6.19 -5.20
CA GLU A 127 21.41 -5.24 -4.09
C GLU A 127 20.04 -4.96 -3.44
N TRP A 128 20.04 -4.72 -2.13
CA TRP A 128 18.81 -4.38 -1.39
C TRP A 128 18.51 -2.90 -1.52
N ALA A 129 17.33 -2.56 -2.03
CA ALA A 129 16.80 -1.21 -2.03
C ALA A 129 16.20 -0.87 -0.65
N ASP A 130 15.97 0.42 -0.42
CA ASP A 130 15.37 0.90 0.82
C ASP A 130 13.94 0.36 1.03
N ARG A 131 13.52 0.28 2.30
CA ARG A 131 12.16 -0.15 2.61
C ARG A 131 11.15 0.94 2.26
N ARG A 132 10.04 0.54 1.65
CA ARG A 132 8.90 1.41 1.35
C ARG A 132 7.67 0.89 2.10
N LEU A 133 6.85 1.81 2.60
CA LEU A 133 5.66 1.52 3.41
C LEU A 133 4.43 2.18 2.81
N TRP A 134 3.33 1.44 2.73
CA TRP A 134 2.01 1.92 2.36
C TRP A 134 1.01 1.57 3.46
N ALA A 135 0.15 2.52 3.80
CA ALA A 135 -0.98 2.36 4.70
C ALA A 135 -2.30 2.46 3.91
N GLY A 136 -3.27 1.64 4.28
CA GLY A 136 -4.61 1.64 3.67
C GLY A 136 -5.58 0.77 4.45
N GLY A 137 -6.66 0.34 3.81
CA GLY A 137 -7.66 -0.55 4.40
C GLY A 137 -8.56 -1.14 3.34
N ILE A 138 -9.18 -2.29 3.64
CA ILE A 138 -10.14 -2.91 2.74
C ILE A 138 -11.46 -2.15 2.79
N GLY A 139 -12.05 -1.90 1.62
CA GLY A 139 -13.30 -1.15 1.52
C GLY A 139 -13.13 0.37 1.62
N MET A 140 -11.90 0.87 1.84
CA MET A 140 -11.59 2.29 1.69
C MET A 140 -11.63 2.64 0.21
N HIS A 141 -12.61 3.46 -0.19
CA HIS A 141 -12.62 4.03 -1.53
C HIS A 141 -11.45 5.01 -1.67
N GLU A 142 -10.65 4.84 -2.74
CA GLU A 142 -9.75 5.90 -3.17
C GLU A 142 -10.64 7.04 -3.67
N ASP A 143 -10.66 8.19 -2.97
CA ASP A 143 -10.98 9.44 -3.63
C ASP A 143 -9.89 9.62 -4.69
N ALA A 144 -10.23 9.38 -5.95
CA ALA A 144 -9.27 9.40 -7.05
C ALA A 144 -8.50 10.73 -7.08
N VAL A 145 -7.21 10.70 -6.75
CA VAL A 145 -6.32 11.84 -6.93
C VAL A 145 -6.05 11.99 -8.42
N GLY A 146 -6.89 12.79 -9.07
CA GLY A 146 -6.86 12.99 -10.51
C GLY A 146 -7.83 14.05 -11.03
N ALA A 147 -8.18 15.06 -10.24
CA ALA A 147 -8.76 16.32 -10.72
C ALA A 147 -8.64 17.41 -9.64
N HIS A 148 -7.54 18.18 -9.68
CA HIS A 148 -7.62 19.55 -9.20
C HIS A 148 -8.47 20.37 -10.19
N THR A 149 -9.78 20.29 -10.00
CA THR A 149 -10.73 21.36 -10.33
C THR A 149 -11.70 21.43 -9.16
N GLY A 150 -11.68 22.57 -8.48
CA GLY A 150 -12.11 22.72 -7.10
C GLY A 150 -13.60 22.60 -6.80
N ALA A 151 -13.86 22.90 -5.53
CA ALA A 151 -15.10 22.88 -4.75
C ALA A 151 -15.27 21.65 -3.83
N ALA A 152 -15.40 21.96 -2.54
CA ALA A 152 -15.93 21.14 -1.45
C ALA A 152 -15.00 20.19 -0.68
N ARG A 153 -13.87 20.69 -0.15
CA ARG A 153 -13.36 20.26 1.18
C ARG A 153 -12.88 21.40 2.09
N ASP A 154 -13.32 22.62 1.81
CA ASP A 154 -13.26 23.74 2.78
C ASP A 154 -14.38 23.61 3.80
N SER A 155 -14.38 22.63 4.71
CA SER A 155 -15.47 22.59 5.70
C SER A 155 -15.29 21.67 6.91
N LEU A 156 -14.16 21.72 7.61
CA LEU A 156 -14.22 21.37 9.04
C LEU A 156 -13.19 22.14 9.85
N ALA A 157 -11.93 22.14 9.44
CA ALA A 157 -10.89 22.92 10.13
C ALA A 157 -11.17 24.43 10.11
N HIS A 158 -11.68 24.94 8.98
CA HIS A 158 -12.08 26.35 8.86
C HIS A 158 -13.35 26.68 9.65
N GLN A 159 -14.31 25.74 9.72
CA GLN A 159 -15.53 25.91 10.52
C GLN A 159 -15.24 25.88 12.03
N VAL A 160 -14.36 24.99 12.47
CA VAL A 160 -13.88 24.93 13.85
C VAL A 160 -13.09 26.18 14.21
N SER A 161 -12.24 26.68 13.30
CA SER A 161 -11.46 27.90 13.52
C SER A 161 -12.34 29.16 13.60
N ASN A 162 -13.42 29.24 12.82
CA ASN A 162 -14.37 30.35 12.90
C ASN A 162 -15.26 30.24 14.14
N PHE A 163 -15.74 29.04 14.48
CA PHE A 163 -16.51 28.82 15.70
C PHE A 163 -15.73 29.17 16.98
N LEU A 164 -14.45 28.79 17.07
CA LEU A 164 -13.60 29.15 18.21
C LEU A 164 -13.31 30.65 18.29
N ARG A 165 -13.30 31.35 17.14
CA ARG A 165 -13.12 32.80 17.08
C ARG A 165 -14.37 33.53 17.54
N ASP A 166 -15.54 33.11 17.07
CA ASP A 166 -16.82 33.72 17.45
C ASP A 166 -17.09 33.52 18.96
N GLN A 167 -16.73 32.36 19.53
CA GLN A 167 -16.81 32.11 20.98
C GLN A 167 -15.82 32.95 21.81
N ALA A 168 -14.70 33.38 21.22
CA ALA A 168 -13.74 34.26 21.90
C ALA A 168 -14.19 35.73 21.89
N GLU A 169 -15.00 36.14 20.91
CA GLU A 169 -15.52 37.50 20.78
C GLU A 169 -16.81 37.73 21.59
N GLU A 170 -17.63 36.70 21.83
CA GLU A 170 -18.83 36.78 22.69
C GLU A 170 -18.52 36.73 24.21
N GLY A 171 -17.27 36.51 24.61
CA GLY A 171 -16.83 36.40 26.00
C GLY A 171 -16.44 37.71 26.70
N THR A 172 -16.56 38.86 26.05
CA THR A 172 -16.32 40.19 26.66
C THR A 172 -17.60 41.03 26.64
N ALA A 173 -18.49 40.72 27.59
CA ALA A 173 -19.56 41.61 28.05
C ALA A 173 -19.27 42.04 29.48
#